data_AF-A0A1M6IXM4-F1
#
_entry.id   AF-A0A1M6IXM4-F1
#
_cell.length_a   1.000
_cell.length_b   1.000
_cell.length_c   1.000
_cell.angle_alpha   90.00
_cell.angle_beta   90.00
_cell.angle_gamma   90.00
#
_symmetry.space_group_name_H-M   'P 1'
#
loop_
_entity.id
_entity.type
_entity.pdbx_description
1 polymer ?
#
loop_
_entity_poly.entity_id
_entity_poly.type
_entity_poly.pdbx_seq_one_letter_code
_entity_poly.pdbx_strand_id
1 'polypeptide(L)'
;MILRSIHIALVIKLLFFSDQIIAQRLDASDCESIMIAANVEVTVCKSIGNSEYYYLPTNLRFAETQRHDISFTFLKFQDKETSGSILHFLITWGLTGSQFQKAQEQLIDSKGIHAKLMGAVIPEVKNDDGFVIEGTSKLVDILNRSMVHIGKATPMANTKIAASFQLNQEDTQFLSNAIKNNQKDLKNTYLTLVFYLNYPPEPYRTYKLTKNFYELLNHSL
;
A
#
# COMPACT_ATOMS: atom_id res chain seq x y z
N MET A 1 42.14 13.28 -35.33
CA MET A 1 41.63 11.88 -35.29
C MET A 1 41.70 11.29 -33.87
N ILE A 2 41.33 12.06 -32.83
CA ILE A 2 41.42 11.63 -31.42
C ILE A 2 40.11 11.92 -30.66
N LEU A 3 39.35 12.95 -31.08
CA LEU A 3 38.05 13.28 -30.48
C LEU A 3 36.90 12.29 -30.79
N ARG A 4 36.99 11.48 -31.86
CA ARG A 4 35.93 10.50 -32.18
C ARG A 4 36.01 9.22 -31.34
N SER A 5 37.17 8.88 -30.79
CA SER A 5 37.36 7.65 -30.01
C SER A 5 36.90 7.78 -28.55
N ILE A 6 36.84 9.01 -28.01
CA ILE A 6 36.41 9.27 -26.63
C ILE A 6 34.89 9.20 -26.48
N HIS A 7 34.13 9.62 -27.50
CA HIS A 7 32.66 9.53 -27.47
C HIS A 7 32.15 8.10 -27.63
N ILE A 8 32.84 7.25 -28.39
CA ILE A 8 32.46 5.84 -28.57
C ILE A 8 32.68 5.04 -27.27
N ALA A 9 33.75 5.33 -26.52
CA ALA A 9 34.01 4.68 -25.24
C ALA A 9 32.99 5.06 -24.14
N LEU A 10 32.45 6.29 -24.18
CA LEU A 10 31.46 6.75 -23.19
C LEU A 10 30.07 6.13 -23.42
N VAL A 11 29.67 5.92 -24.69
CA VAL A 11 28.37 5.30 -25.04
C VAL A 11 28.37 3.80 -24.73
N ILE A 12 29.51 3.11 -24.88
CA ILE A 12 29.62 1.68 -24.55
C ILE A 12 29.54 1.43 -23.03
N LYS A 13 30.07 2.32 -22.19
CA LYS A 13 29.90 2.20 -20.72
C LYS A 13 28.47 2.42 -20.23
N LEU A 14 27.62 3.12 -20.99
CA LEU A 14 26.20 3.28 -20.64
C LEU A 14 25.35 2.05 -21.00
N LEU A 15 25.83 1.17 -21.88
CA LEU A 15 25.11 -0.02 -22.35
C LEU A 15 25.39 -1.28 -21.53
N PHE A 16 26.33 -1.24 -20.58
CA PHE A 16 26.68 -2.39 -19.72
C PHE A 16 26.19 -2.26 -18.26
N PHE A 17 25.43 -1.22 -17.93
CA PHE A 17 24.64 -1.15 -16.70
C PHE A 17 23.16 -1.48 -16.96
N SER A 18 22.88 -2.36 -17.93
CA SER A 18 21.68 -3.20 -17.83
C SER A 18 21.96 -4.33 -16.83
N ASP A 19 22.44 -3.96 -15.64
CA ASP A 19 22.39 -4.88 -14.51
C ASP A 19 20.92 -5.16 -14.32
N GLN A 20 20.61 -6.43 -14.46
CA GLN A 20 19.28 -6.96 -14.35
C GLN A 20 18.66 -6.35 -13.11
N ILE A 21 17.47 -5.75 -13.23
CA ILE A 21 16.61 -5.55 -12.09
C ILE A 21 16.33 -6.98 -11.61
N ILE A 22 17.17 -7.50 -10.71
CA ILE A 22 16.93 -8.76 -10.06
C ILE A 22 15.70 -8.48 -9.22
N ALA A 23 14.53 -8.78 -9.79
CA ALA A 23 13.29 -8.83 -9.06
C ALA A 23 13.59 -9.62 -7.78
N GLN A 24 13.29 -9.04 -6.63
CA GLN A 24 13.65 -9.63 -5.34
C GLN A 24 13.02 -11.03 -5.28
N ARG A 25 13.86 -12.06 -5.28
CA ARG A 25 13.44 -13.45 -5.28
C ARG A 25 13.32 -13.90 -3.83
N LEU A 26 12.10 -14.06 -3.35
CA LEU A 26 11.85 -14.46 -1.98
C LEU A 26 11.97 -15.97 -1.82
N ASP A 27 12.62 -16.41 -0.75
CA ASP A 27 12.61 -17.80 -0.31
C ASP A 27 11.31 -18.06 0.46
N ALA A 28 10.36 -18.74 -0.18
CA ALA A 28 9.06 -19.06 0.44
C ALA A 28 9.17 -19.96 1.68
N SER A 29 10.29 -20.67 1.85
CA SER A 29 10.54 -21.54 3.01
C SER A 29 11.12 -20.80 4.21
N ASP A 30 11.69 -19.60 3.99
CA ASP A 30 12.29 -18.76 5.03
C ASP A 30 11.54 -17.42 5.11
N CYS A 31 10.23 -17.54 5.33
CA CYS A 31 9.35 -16.45 5.72
C CYS A 31 8.91 -16.64 7.17
N GLU A 32 8.86 -15.55 7.93
CA GLU A 32 8.34 -15.54 9.30
C GLU A 32 7.49 -14.30 9.54
N SER A 33 6.55 -14.40 10.47
CA SER A 33 5.82 -13.25 10.99
C SER A 33 6.50 -12.72 12.24
N ILE A 34 6.81 -11.43 12.25
CA ILE A 34 7.35 -10.72 13.41
C ILE A 34 6.32 -9.72 13.96
N MET A 35 6.19 -9.67 15.28
CA MET A 35 5.30 -8.74 15.97
C MET A 35 6.06 -7.48 16.36
N ILE A 36 5.76 -6.35 15.74
CA ILE A 36 6.48 -5.09 16.00
C ILE A 36 5.74 -4.16 16.98
N ALA A 37 4.48 -4.48 17.25
CA ALA A 37 3.63 -3.88 18.29
C ALA A 37 2.50 -4.87 18.62
N ALA A 38 1.74 -4.60 19.69
CA ALA A 38 0.66 -5.49 20.16
C ALA A 38 -0.29 -5.97 19.04
N ASN A 39 -0.55 -5.12 18.03
CA ASN A 39 -1.47 -5.39 16.93
C ASN A 39 -0.86 -5.15 15.53
N VAL A 40 0.48 -5.21 15.41
CA VAL A 40 1.14 -5.03 14.10
C VAL A 40 2.06 -6.21 13.85
N GLU A 41 1.55 -7.14 13.05
CA GLU A 41 2.28 -8.27 12.51
C GLU A 41 2.85 -7.93 11.14
N VAL A 42 4.10 -8.30 10.90
CA VAL A 42 4.79 -8.09 9.64
C VAL A 42 5.39 -9.40 9.19
N THR A 43 5.03 -9.87 8.00
CA THR A 43 5.71 -11.00 7.38
C THR A 43 7.00 -10.52 6.73
N VAL A 44 8.11 -11.13 7.09
CA VAL A 44 9.43 -10.93 6.49
C VAL A 44 9.85 -12.22 5.81
N CYS A 45 10.43 -12.12 4.63
CA CYS A 45 10.93 -13.25 3.85
C CYS A 45 12.39 -13.00 3.47
N LYS A 46 13.20 -14.04 3.58
CA LYS A 46 14.60 -13.99 3.15
C LYS A 46 14.70 -13.94 1.63
N SER A 47 15.72 -13.27 1.14
CA SER A 47 16.11 -13.28 -0.27
C SER A 47 16.90 -14.56 -0.59
N ILE A 48 16.60 -15.20 -1.73
CA ILE A 48 17.33 -16.38 -2.19
C ILE A 48 18.80 -15.99 -2.46
N GLY A 49 19.73 -16.72 -1.83
CA GLY A 49 21.17 -16.58 -2.05
C GLY A 49 21.89 -15.59 -1.15
N ASN A 50 21.17 -14.78 -0.36
CA ASN A 50 21.74 -13.77 0.55
C ASN A 50 21.18 -13.90 1.98
N SER A 51 21.80 -13.21 2.95
CA SER A 51 21.31 -13.10 4.34
C SER A 51 20.37 -11.89 4.55
N GLU A 52 19.78 -11.40 3.46
CA GLU A 52 18.93 -10.21 3.43
C GLU A 52 17.45 -10.59 3.52
N TYR A 53 16.67 -9.80 4.25
CA TYR A 53 15.24 -10.00 4.43
C TYR A 53 14.45 -8.82 3.88
N TYR A 54 13.25 -9.09 3.37
CA TYR A 54 12.31 -8.10 2.86
C TYR A 54 10.96 -8.30 3.51
N TYR A 55 10.28 -7.22 3.87
CA TYR A 55 8.91 -7.32 4.41
C TYR A 55 7.87 -7.30 3.29
N LEU A 56 6.81 -8.10 3.45
CA LEU A 56 5.69 -8.13 2.50
C LEU A 56 4.80 -6.89 2.65
N PRO A 57 3.99 -6.52 1.65
CA PRO A 57 3.08 -5.38 1.76
C PRO A 57 2.23 -5.46 3.04
N THR A 58 2.28 -4.43 3.85
CA THR A 58 1.64 -4.39 5.17
C THR A 58 1.19 -2.97 5.49
N ASN A 59 0.50 -2.78 6.63
CA ASN A 59 0.21 -1.47 7.21
C ASN A 59 -0.44 -0.47 6.22
N LEU A 60 -1.50 -0.92 5.54
CA LEU A 60 -2.37 -0.03 4.75
C LEU A 60 -3.06 0.97 5.69
N ARG A 61 -2.85 2.25 5.41
CA ARG A 61 -3.34 3.38 6.22
C ARG A 61 -3.68 4.58 5.35
N PHE A 62 -4.41 5.54 5.89
CA PHE A 62 -4.48 6.85 5.26
C PHE A 62 -3.11 7.53 5.34
N ALA A 63 -2.77 8.24 4.27
CA ALA A 63 -1.51 8.97 4.20
C ALA A 63 -1.54 10.17 5.13
N GLU A 64 -0.40 10.51 5.72
CA GLU A 64 -0.25 11.74 6.49
C GLU A 64 0.29 12.88 5.62
N THR A 65 -0.10 14.10 5.97
CA THR A 65 0.50 15.33 5.45
C THR A 65 1.82 15.61 6.18
N GLN A 66 2.56 16.62 5.74
CA GLN A 66 3.78 17.06 6.44
C GLN A 66 3.51 17.56 7.87
N ARG A 67 2.26 17.88 8.19
CA ARG A 67 1.82 18.32 9.52
C ARG A 67 1.30 17.16 10.37
N HIS A 68 1.41 15.92 9.91
CA HIS A 68 0.85 14.71 10.53
C HIS A 68 -0.69 14.67 10.55
N ASP A 69 -1.36 15.59 9.83
CA ASP A 69 -2.80 15.47 9.58
C ASP A 69 -3.07 14.35 8.58
N ILE A 70 -4.18 13.65 8.74
CA ILE A 70 -4.57 12.59 7.81
C ILE A 70 -5.15 13.16 6.53
N SER A 71 -4.73 12.57 5.42
CA SER A 71 -5.21 12.89 4.08
C SER A 71 -6.56 12.23 3.83
N PHE A 72 -7.57 12.65 4.57
CA PHE A 72 -8.96 12.23 4.42
C PHE A 72 -9.85 13.47 4.45
N THR A 73 -10.82 13.54 3.56
CA THR A 73 -11.66 14.71 3.40
C THR A 73 -13.05 14.31 2.94
N PHE A 74 -14.07 14.74 3.67
CA PHE A 74 -15.47 14.54 3.34
C PHE A 74 -16.18 15.90 3.32
N LEU A 75 -16.25 16.52 2.14
CA LEU A 75 -16.80 17.85 1.94
C LEU A 75 -18.21 17.77 1.42
N LYS A 76 -19.17 18.26 2.21
CA LYS A 76 -20.56 18.37 1.80
C LYS A 76 -20.78 19.72 1.13
N PHE A 77 -21.56 19.72 0.06
CA PHE A 77 -21.99 20.93 -0.60
C PHE A 77 -23.50 20.89 -0.83
N GLN A 78 -24.12 22.07 -0.78
CA GLN A 78 -25.52 22.27 -1.03
C GLN A 78 -25.69 23.63 -1.69
N ASP A 79 -26.24 23.64 -2.88
CA ASP A 79 -26.71 24.83 -3.57
C ASP A 79 -28.21 24.70 -3.89
N LYS A 80 -28.77 25.64 -4.67
CA LYS A 80 -30.21 25.68 -4.98
C LYS A 80 -30.68 24.50 -5.84
N GLU A 81 -29.79 23.87 -6.60
CA GLU A 81 -30.13 22.86 -7.61
C GLU A 81 -29.45 21.50 -7.32
N THR A 82 -28.35 21.50 -6.58
CA THR A 82 -27.47 20.36 -6.38
C THR A 82 -27.11 20.20 -4.91
N SER A 83 -27.17 18.98 -4.42
CA SER A 83 -26.73 18.60 -3.08
C SER A 83 -25.96 17.30 -3.14
N GLY A 84 -24.84 17.24 -2.42
CA GLY A 84 -23.97 16.07 -2.45
C GLY A 84 -22.71 16.26 -1.63
N SER A 85 -21.70 15.46 -1.93
CA SER A 85 -20.40 15.57 -1.28
C SER A 85 -19.28 15.01 -2.12
N ILE A 86 -18.08 15.50 -1.86
CA ILE A 86 -16.82 14.93 -2.33
C ILE A 86 -16.18 14.19 -1.16
N LEU A 87 -15.92 12.90 -1.36
CA LEU A 87 -15.03 12.13 -0.50
C LEU A 87 -13.70 11.98 -1.22
N HIS A 88 -12.62 12.40 -0.57
CA HIS A 88 -11.27 12.30 -1.10
C HIS A 88 -10.34 11.80 -0.01
N PHE A 89 -9.52 10.81 -0.31
CA PHE A 89 -8.47 10.39 0.60
C PHE A 89 -7.23 9.91 -0.14
N LEU A 90 -6.09 9.98 0.54
CA LEU A 90 -4.85 9.35 0.10
C LEU A 90 -4.57 8.18 1.04
N ILE A 91 -4.17 7.04 0.48
CA ILE A 91 -3.67 5.89 1.26
C ILE A 91 -2.21 5.64 0.95
N THR A 92 -1.53 4.98 1.88
CA THR A 92 -0.19 4.41 1.72
C THR A 92 -0.14 3.03 2.34
N TRP A 93 0.83 2.22 1.92
CA TRP A 93 1.16 0.94 2.55
C TRP A 93 2.64 0.92 2.93
N GLY A 94 3.04 -0.01 3.78
CA GLY A 94 4.41 -0.20 4.23
C GLY A 94 4.68 0.39 5.62
N LEU A 95 5.84 0.05 6.17
CA LEU A 95 6.22 0.44 7.52
C LEU A 95 6.59 1.94 7.59
N THR A 96 6.21 2.59 8.68
CA THR A 96 6.79 3.89 9.06
C THR A 96 8.27 3.70 9.46
N GLY A 97 9.03 4.80 9.56
CA GLY A 97 10.43 4.74 10.00
C GLY A 97 10.59 4.07 11.38
N SER A 98 9.73 4.38 12.34
CA SER A 98 9.75 3.76 13.68
C SER A 98 9.33 2.29 13.66
N GLN A 99 8.34 1.93 12.85
CA GLN A 99 7.94 0.53 12.67
C GLN A 99 9.05 -0.30 11.99
N PHE A 100 9.76 0.29 11.03
CA PHE A 100 10.88 -0.37 10.36
C PHE A 100 12.03 -0.66 11.33
N GLN A 101 12.38 0.29 12.21
CA GLN A 101 13.41 0.08 13.24
C GLN A 101 13.03 -1.07 14.17
N LYS A 102 11.78 -1.09 14.66
CA LYS A 102 11.27 -2.20 15.48
C LYS A 102 11.27 -3.54 14.74
N ALA A 103 10.91 -3.55 13.46
CA ALA A 103 10.97 -4.75 12.63
C ALA A 103 12.41 -5.30 12.53
N GLN A 104 13.39 -4.42 12.36
CA GLN A 104 14.81 -4.79 12.33
C GLN A 104 15.28 -5.36 13.67
N GLU A 105 14.87 -4.78 14.80
CA GLU A 105 15.19 -5.30 16.14
C GLU A 105 14.62 -6.70 16.33
N GLN A 106 13.33 -6.91 16.04
CA GLN A 106 12.68 -8.21 16.17
C GLN A 106 13.26 -9.27 15.22
N LEU A 107 13.67 -8.86 14.00
CA LEU A 107 14.35 -9.75 13.08
C LEU A 107 15.72 -10.20 13.61
N ILE A 108 16.48 -9.30 14.23
CA ILE A 108 17.77 -9.65 14.86
C ILE A 108 17.56 -10.62 16.03
N ASP A 109 16.52 -10.41 16.84
CA ASP A 109 16.19 -11.29 17.95
C ASP A 109 15.83 -12.71 17.47
N SER A 110 15.14 -12.83 16.33
CA SER A 110 14.73 -14.13 15.75
C SER A 110 15.85 -14.82 14.96
N LYS A 111 16.59 -14.08 14.11
CA LYS A 111 17.50 -14.64 13.10
C LYS A 111 18.99 -14.36 13.38
N GLY A 112 19.30 -13.60 14.43
CA GLY A 112 20.64 -13.24 14.86
C GLY A 112 21.13 -11.89 14.29
N ILE A 113 22.25 -11.42 14.86
CA ILE A 113 22.81 -10.06 14.63
C ILE A 113 23.18 -9.75 13.17
N HIS A 114 23.32 -10.75 12.32
CA HIS A 114 23.64 -10.59 10.90
C HIS A 114 22.41 -10.47 10.00
N ALA A 115 21.20 -10.67 10.53
CA ALA A 115 19.97 -10.53 9.78
C ALA A 115 19.68 -9.06 9.49
N LYS A 116 19.46 -8.73 8.22
CA LYS A 116 19.28 -7.35 7.75
C LYS A 116 17.97 -7.20 7.00
N LEU A 117 17.11 -6.31 7.48
CA LEU A 117 15.90 -5.90 6.79
C LEU A 117 16.25 -4.85 5.73
N MET A 118 16.01 -5.16 4.46
CA MET A 118 16.41 -4.33 3.32
C MET A 118 15.32 -3.38 2.83
N GLY A 119 14.10 -3.53 3.33
CA GLY A 119 12.94 -2.74 2.90
C GLY A 119 11.73 -3.60 2.61
N ALA A 120 10.74 -2.97 1.96
CA ALA A 120 9.61 -3.71 1.40
C ALA A 120 10.10 -4.57 0.25
N VAL A 121 9.45 -5.72 0.07
CA VAL A 121 9.49 -6.38 -1.23
C VAL A 121 8.95 -5.43 -2.29
N ILE A 122 9.51 -5.45 -3.51
CA ILE A 122 8.94 -4.75 -4.66
C ILE A 122 7.96 -5.72 -5.35
N PRO A 123 6.64 -5.65 -5.07
CA PRO A 123 5.66 -6.49 -5.75
C PRO A 123 5.48 -6.05 -7.20
N GLU A 124 4.99 -6.96 -8.02
CA GLU A 124 4.39 -6.60 -9.29
C GLU A 124 2.95 -6.10 -9.06
N VAL A 125 2.55 -5.09 -9.83
CA VAL A 125 1.18 -4.56 -9.87
C VAL A 125 0.69 -4.66 -11.30
N LYS A 126 -0.43 -5.36 -11.51
CA LYS A 126 -1.09 -5.40 -12.81
C LYS A 126 -1.88 -4.12 -13.04
N ASN A 127 -1.90 -3.64 -14.28
CA ASN A 127 -2.38 -2.31 -14.65
C ASN A 127 -3.83 -2.00 -14.26
N ASP A 128 -4.66 -3.03 -14.04
CA ASP A 128 -6.12 -2.89 -13.89
C ASP A 128 -6.66 -3.35 -12.51
N ASP A 129 -5.86 -3.99 -11.65
CA ASP A 129 -6.37 -4.78 -10.50
C ASP A 129 -5.88 -4.33 -9.11
N GLY A 130 -5.28 -3.14 -9.00
CA GLY A 130 -4.51 -2.79 -7.81
C GLY A 130 -5.31 -2.42 -6.56
N PHE A 131 -6.54 -1.90 -6.70
CA PHE A 131 -7.34 -1.37 -5.59
C PHE A 131 -8.78 -1.83 -5.70
N VAL A 132 -9.31 -2.42 -4.62
CA VAL A 132 -10.66 -2.97 -4.55
C VAL A 132 -11.36 -2.44 -3.30
N ILE A 133 -12.63 -2.06 -3.44
CA ILE A 133 -13.54 -1.81 -2.32
C ILE A 133 -14.46 -3.01 -2.22
N GLU A 134 -14.34 -3.77 -1.13
CA GLU A 134 -15.08 -5.02 -0.93
C GLU A 134 -15.74 -5.08 0.45
N GLY A 135 -16.66 -6.02 0.61
CA GLY A 135 -17.43 -6.22 1.84
C GLY A 135 -18.90 -6.49 1.56
N THR A 136 -19.73 -6.39 2.58
CA THR A 136 -21.16 -6.75 2.53
C THR A 136 -22.09 -5.60 2.90
N SER A 137 -21.57 -4.38 3.01
CA SER A 137 -22.33 -3.18 3.39
C SER A 137 -22.89 -2.46 2.15
N LYS A 138 -24.03 -1.77 2.30
CA LYS A 138 -24.53 -0.79 1.30
C LYS A 138 -23.48 0.28 0.98
N LEU A 139 -22.56 0.57 1.91
CA LEU A 139 -21.45 1.50 1.68
C LEU A 139 -20.51 1.04 0.56
N VAL A 140 -20.29 -0.27 0.39
CA VAL A 140 -19.47 -0.82 -0.69
C VAL A 140 -20.07 -0.44 -2.04
N ASP A 141 -21.38 -0.63 -2.21
CA ASP A 141 -22.08 -0.28 -3.45
C ASP A 141 -22.03 1.23 -3.72
N ILE A 142 -22.25 2.04 -2.69
CA ILE A 142 -22.19 3.50 -2.76
C ILE A 142 -20.79 3.95 -3.21
N LEU A 143 -19.73 3.46 -2.58
CA LEU A 143 -18.36 3.85 -2.91
C LEU A 143 -17.98 3.39 -4.32
N ASN A 144 -18.32 2.16 -4.71
CA ASN A 144 -18.00 1.67 -6.05
C ASN A 144 -18.71 2.47 -7.15
N ARG A 145 -19.99 2.84 -6.96
CA ARG A 145 -20.73 3.61 -7.98
C ARG A 145 -20.48 5.12 -7.98
N SER A 146 -20.01 5.68 -6.87
CA SER A 146 -19.66 7.11 -6.74
C SER A 146 -18.20 7.40 -7.10
N MET A 147 -17.44 6.37 -7.47
CA MET A 147 -16.02 6.46 -7.79
C MET A 147 -15.79 7.36 -9.01
N VAL A 148 -15.00 8.42 -8.81
CA VAL A 148 -14.58 9.32 -9.90
C VAL A 148 -13.17 8.95 -10.35
N HIS A 149 -12.29 8.67 -9.39
CA HIS A 149 -10.90 8.30 -9.67
C HIS A 149 -10.34 7.45 -8.54
N ILE A 150 -9.59 6.41 -8.90
CA ILE A 150 -8.73 5.66 -7.99
C ILE A 150 -7.37 5.50 -8.64
N GLY A 151 -6.34 5.89 -7.90
CA GLY A 151 -4.95 5.70 -8.29
C GLY A 151 -4.60 4.21 -8.31
N LYS A 152 -3.63 3.85 -9.14
CA LYS A 152 -3.14 2.47 -9.21
C LYS A 152 -2.38 2.10 -7.94
N ALA A 153 -2.43 0.82 -7.55
CA ALA A 153 -1.50 0.33 -6.54
C ALA A 153 -0.07 0.58 -7.00
N THR A 154 0.79 0.93 -6.06
CA THR A 154 2.19 1.26 -6.34
C THR A 154 3.08 0.17 -5.80
N PRO A 155 4.11 -0.26 -6.54
CA PRO A 155 5.07 -1.24 -6.04
C PRO A 155 6.01 -0.64 -4.98
N MET A 156 5.98 0.69 -4.80
CA MET A 156 6.82 1.39 -3.84
C MET A 156 6.05 1.65 -2.53
N ALA A 157 6.55 1.05 -1.45
CA ALA A 157 6.06 1.34 -0.11
C ALA A 157 6.10 2.85 0.21
N ASN A 158 5.15 3.29 1.02
CA ASN A 158 4.94 4.66 1.49
C ASN A 158 4.62 5.69 0.39
N THR A 159 4.36 5.25 -0.85
CA THR A 159 3.88 6.12 -1.92
C THR A 159 2.37 6.33 -1.81
N LYS A 160 1.92 7.56 -2.05
CA LYS A 160 0.51 7.96 -1.93
C LYS A 160 -0.30 7.48 -3.13
N ILE A 161 -1.46 6.89 -2.84
CA ILE A 161 -2.48 6.52 -3.84
C ILE A 161 -3.73 7.33 -3.53
N ALA A 162 -4.24 8.07 -4.51
CA ALA A 162 -5.43 8.91 -4.34
C ALA A 162 -6.72 8.15 -4.66
N ALA A 163 -7.79 8.42 -3.92
CA ALA A 163 -9.13 7.96 -4.23
C ALA A 163 -10.13 9.09 -4.04
N SER A 164 -11.01 9.24 -5.02
CA SER A 164 -11.97 10.35 -5.14
C SER A 164 -13.34 9.82 -5.50
N PHE A 165 -14.36 10.29 -4.77
CA PHE A 165 -15.74 9.90 -4.95
C PHE A 165 -16.65 11.13 -4.93
N GLN A 166 -17.63 11.14 -5.82
CA GLN A 166 -18.68 12.15 -5.88
C GLN A 166 -20.01 11.51 -5.52
N LEU A 167 -20.49 11.83 -4.33
CA LEU A 167 -21.72 11.28 -3.78
C LEU A 167 -22.89 12.23 -4.07
N ASN A 168 -24.04 11.63 -4.42
CA ASN A 168 -25.29 12.36 -4.51
C ASN A 168 -25.86 12.63 -3.10
N GLN A 169 -26.96 13.38 -3.02
CA GLN A 169 -27.57 13.75 -1.74
C GLN A 169 -27.93 12.55 -0.83
N GLU A 170 -28.53 11.47 -1.37
CA GLU A 170 -28.89 10.28 -0.58
C GLU A 170 -27.64 9.64 0.02
N ASP A 171 -26.61 9.49 -0.79
CA ASP A 171 -25.35 8.84 -0.42
C ASP A 171 -24.53 9.68 0.56
N THR A 172 -24.55 11.00 0.39
CA THR A 172 -23.96 11.94 1.34
C THR A 172 -24.60 11.79 2.71
N GLN A 173 -25.92 11.65 2.79
CA GLN A 173 -26.62 11.41 4.05
C GLN A 173 -26.26 10.04 4.63
N PHE A 174 -26.24 9.00 3.79
CA PHE A 174 -25.86 7.66 4.21
C PHE A 174 -24.44 7.62 4.80
N LEU A 175 -23.44 8.10 4.05
CA LEU A 175 -22.05 8.14 4.50
C LEU A 175 -21.88 9.03 5.74
N SER A 176 -22.56 10.18 5.79
CA SER A 176 -22.54 11.02 6.98
C SER A 176 -23.07 10.30 8.21
N ASN A 177 -24.12 9.48 8.07
CA ASN A 177 -24.69 8.73 9.18
C ASN A 177 -23.81 7.52 9.53
N ALA A 178 -23.18 6.87 8.55
CA ALA A 178 -22.18 5.82 8.74
C ALA A 178 -21.00 6.32 9.59
N ILE A 179 -20.42 7.46 9.22
CA ILE A 179 -19.31 8.08 9.96
C ILE A 179 -19.73 8.48 11.39
N LYS A 180 -20.92 9.06 11.56
CA LYS A 180 -21.37 9.54 12.88
C LYS A 180 -21.79 8.42 13.83
N ASN A 181 -22.62 7.49 13.36
CA ASN A 181 -23.46 6.66 14.23
C ASN A 181 -23.44 5.17 13.86
N ASN A 182 -23.16 4.83 12.61
CA ASN A 182 -23.39 3.48 12.10
C ASN A 182 -22.07 2.78 11.76
N GLN A 183 -21.37 2.36 12.83
CA GLN A 183 -20.10 1.64 12.76
C GLN A 183 -20.19 0.32 11.99
N LYS A 184 -21.38 -0.29 11.88
CA LYS A 184 -21.54 -1.59 11.21
C LYS A 184 -21.19 -1.52 9.73
N ASP A 185 -21.67 -0.49 9.03
CA ASP A 185 -21.39 -0.33 7.60
C ASP A 185 -19.90 -0.06 7.35
N LEU A 186 -19.27 0.76 8.19
CA LEU A 186 -17.83 0.99 8.14
C LEU A 186 -17.03 -0.28 8.46
N LYS A 187 -17.47 -1.08 9.46
CA LYS A 187 -16.83 -2.34 9.87
C LYS A 187 -17.02 -3.46 8.87
N ASN A 188 -17.97 -3.35 7.93
CA ASN A 188 -18.18 -4.33 6.87
C ASN A 188 -17.78 -3.80 5.49
N THR A 189 -16.95 -2.76 5.46
CA THR A 189 -16.36 -2.17 4.25
C THR A 189 -14.85 -2.24 4.36
N TYR A 190 -14.19 -2.72 3.32
CA TYR A 190 -12.75 -2.97 3.29
C TYR A 190 -12.12 -2.33 2.06
N LEU A 191 -10.92 -1.79 2.24
CA LEU A 191 -10.04 -1.37 1.15
C LEU A 191 -8.96 -2.42 0.98
N THR A 192 -8.78 -2.89 -0.24
CA THR A 192 -7.85 -3.98 -0.55
C THR A 192 -6.90 -3.55 -1.66
N LEU A 193 -5.60 -3.64 -1.39
CA LEU A 193 -4.57 -3.57 -2.42
C LEU A 193 -4.17 -4.97 -2.84
N VAL A 194 -4.12 -5.22 -4.16
CA VAL A 194 -3.73 -6.52 -4.72
C VAL A 194 -2.33 -6.41 -5.32
N PHE A 195 -1.46 -7.29 -4.87
CA PHE A 195 -0.06 -7.38 -5.29
C PHE A 195 0.26 -8.77 -5.81
N TYR A 196 1.31 -8.88 -6.61
CA TYR A 196 1.83 -10.15 -7.10
C TYR A 196 3.29 -10.30 -6.65
N LEU A 197 3.57 -11.35 -5.88
CA LEU A 197 4.87 -11.59 -5.26
C LEU A 197 5.58 -12.77 -5.91
N ASN A 198 6.87 -12.62 -6.19
CA ASN A 198 7.69 -13.63 -6.82
C ASN A 198 8.35 -14.55 -5.77
N TYR A 199 7.98 -15.84 -5.78
CA TYR A 199 8.49 -16.86 -4.86
C TYR A 199 9.10 -18.05 -5.63
N PRO A 200 10.27 -17.91 -6.28
CA PRO A 200 10.83 -18.98 -7.08
C PRO A 200 11.07 -20.26 -6.25
N PRO A 201 10.83 -21.46 -6.82
CA PRO A 201 10.48 -21.76 -8.21
C PRO A 201 8.98 -21.60 -8.55
N GLU A 202 8.15 -21.23 -7.57
CA GLU A 202 6.70 -21.10 -7.74
C GLU A 202 6.36 -19.86 -8.59
N PRO A 203 5.21 -19.88 -9.32
CA PRO A 203 4.72 -18.71 -10.02
C PRO A 203 4.37 -17.58 -9.04
N TYR A 204 4.17 -16.37 -9.58
CA TYR A 204 3.71 -15.22 -8.81
C TYR A 204 2.46 -15.56 -7.99
N ARG A 205 2.53 -15.30 -6.68
CA ARG A 205 1.40 -15.48 -5.76
C ARG A 205 0.67 -14.16 -5.58
N THR A 206 -0.65 -14.22 -5.62
CA THR A 206 -1.49 -13.06 -5.31
C THR A 206 -1.42 -12.79 -3.81
N TYR A 207 -1.15 -11.54 -3.45
CA TYR A 207 -1.10 -11.07 -2.07
C TYR A 207 -2.09 -9.91 -1.90
N LYS A 208 -3.05 -10.07 -1.00
CA LYS A 208 -4.08 -9.06 -0.72
C LYS A 208 -3.78 -8.35 0.59
N LEU A 209 -3.48 -7.06 0.52
CA LEU A 209 -3.37 -6.21 1.69
C LEU A 209 -4.72 -5.54 1.93
N THR A 210 -5.48 -6.07 2.89
CA THR A 210 -6.84 -5.65 3.20
C THR A 210 -6.87 -4.85 4.49
N LYS A 211 -7.57 -3.71 4.51
CA LYS A 211 -7.81 -2.95 5.74
C LYS A 211 -9.26 -2.52 5.86
N ASN A 212 -9.78 -2.65 7.06
CA ASN A 212 -11.14 -2.26 7.39
C ASN A 212 -11.30 -0.72 7.37
N PHE A 213 -12.38 -0.22 6.78
CA PHE A 213 -12.60 1.22 6.63
C PHE A 213 -12.88 1.90 7.98
N TYR A 214 -13.55 1.22 8.92
CA TYR A 214 -13.71 1.72 10.29
C TYR A 214 -12.35 1.85 10.99
N GLU A 215 -11.47 0.85 10.85
CA GLU A 215 -10.13 0.93 11.43
C GLU A 215 -9.30 2.07 10.82
N LEU A 216 -9.38 2.26 9.50
CA LEU A 216 -8.68 3.36 8.82
C LEU A 216 -9.08 4.73 9.38
N LEU A 217 -10.37 4.95 9.62
CA LEU A 217 -10.89 6.20 10.17
C LEU A 217 -10.50 6.40 11.64
N ASN A 218 -10.54 5.35 12.48
CA ASN A 218 -10.34 5.50 13.93
C ASN A 218 -8.90 5.29 14.41
N HIS A 219 -8.01 4.70 13.61
CA HIS A 219 -6.57 4.71 13.88
C HIS A 219 -5.88 5.99 13.38
N SER A 220 -6.63 6.84 12.69
CA SER A 220 -6.23 8.13 12.18
C SER A 220 -6.71 9.28 13.08
N LEU A 221 -7.87 9.15 13.74
CA LEU A 221 -8.41 10.21 14.60
C LEU A 221 -7.85 10.19 16.03
#